data_AF-E7G962-F1
#
_entry.id   AF-E7G962-F1
#
_cell.length_a   1.000
_cell.length_b   1.000
_cell.length_c   1.000
_cell.angle_alpha   90.00
_cell.angle_beta   90.00
_cell.angle_gamma   90.00
#
_symmetry.space_group_name_H-M   'P 1'
#
loop_
_entity.id
_entity.type
_entity.pdbx_description
1 polymer ?
#
loop_
_entity_poly.entity_id
_entity_poly.type
_entity_poly.pdbx_seq_one_letter_code
_entity_poly.pdbx_strand_id
1 'polypeptide(L)'
;MKKCIIFILKIPFLLIKYILCFIKWILKMLFGWIFGWIPDFDERMSGEEFEEYVKEILKRNGFKSLELTKRSGDYGVDILGKYQGESYAIQCKKYAKPVGVAAVQQAYSGCQYYECDCAVVVTNHRFTAQAIALAHTNQVELWDGQYLNSLKHKANTRSFFHKNHEKMKEHPYQHIIDLLLDEGYASTSLLVDHFHYSQEKAFYILEDLQFHDLVSSEDHLGMRDLYFLSQEEAMNILKNR
;
A
#
# COMPACT_ATOMS: atom_id res chain seq x y z
N MET A 1 23.73 -29.46 40.70
CA MET A 1 24.09 -28.10 41.20
C MET A 1 24.58 -27.14 40.12
N LYS A 2 25.68 -27.43 39.38
CA LYS A 2 26.25 -26.49 38.39
C LYS A 2 25.25 -25.98 37.32
N LYS A 3 24.37 -26.85 36.80
CA LYS A 3 23.33 -26.46 35.82
C LYS A 3 22.29 -25.47 36.40
N CYS A 4 21.90 -25.62 37.67
CA CYS A 4 20.94 -24.70 38.31
C CYS A 4 21.56 -23.32 38.57
N ILE A 5 22.83 -23.28 38.99
CA ILE A 5 23.54 -22.01 39.21
C ILE A 5 23.70 -21.23 37.90
N ILE A 6 24.07 -21.92 36.81
CA ILE A 6 24.15 -21.31 35.47
C ILE A 6 22.77 -20.80 34.99
N PHE A 7 21.68 -21.51 35.32
CA PHE A 7 20.33 -21.07 34.97
C PHE A 7 19.91 -19.80 35.74
N ILE A 8 20.14 -19.77 37.06
CA ILE A 8 19.81 -18.63 37.92
C ILE A 8 20.59 -17.38 37.49
N LEU A 9 21.86 -17.52 37.12
CA LEU A 9 22.68 -16.41 36.59
C LEU A 9 22.16 -15.87 35.24
N LYS A 10 21.41 -16.66 34.47
CA LYS A 10 20.80 -16.22 33.19
C LYS A 10 19.44 -15.53 33.36
N ILE A 11 18.75 -15.71 34.50
CA ILE A 11 17.45 -15.08 34.79
C ILE A 11 17.46 -13.55 34.61
N PRO A 12 18.42 -12.79 35.17
CA PRO A 12 18.44 -11.33 34.97
C PRO A 12 18.64 -10.94 33.50
N PHE A 13 19.44 -11.69 32.73
CA PHE A 13 19.61 -11.45 31.30
C PHE A 13 18.33 -11.77 30.50
N LEU A 14 17.61 -12.83 30.86
CA LEU A 14 16.31 -13.16 30.27
C LEU A 14 15.28 -12.07 30.59
N LEU A 15 15.20 -11.61 31.84
CA LEU A 15 14.31 -10.52 32.26
C LEU A 15 14.62 -9.22 31.51
N ILE A 16 15.89 -8.84 31.38
CA ILE A 16 16.31 -7.67 30.58
C ILE A 16 15.90 -7.85 29.11
N LYS A 17 16.10 -9.03 28.52
CA LYS A 17 15.65 -9.33 27.16
C LYS A 17 14.14 -9.14 27.00
N TYR A 18 13.34 -9.65 27.94
CA TYR A 18 11.87 -9.47 27.93
C TYR A 18 11.47 -8.00 28.10
N ILE A 19 12.12 -7.26 28.99
CA ILE A 19 11.89 -5.82 29.18
C ILE A 19 12.25 -5.03 27.91
N LEU A 20 13.38 -5.32 27.26
CA LEU A 20 13.77 -4.68 26.00
C LEU A 20 12.80 -5.01 24.86
N CYS A 21 12.32 -6.26 24.77
CA CYS A 21 11.26 -6.64 23.83
C CYS A 21 9.96 -5.88 24.10
N PHE A 22 9.58 -5.73 25.37
CA PHE A 22 8.38 -5.00 25.78
C PHE A 22 8.49 -3.49 25.49
N ILE A 23 9.65 -2.88 25.75
CA ILE A 23 9.92 -1.47 25.40
C ILE A 23 9.89 -1.28 23.88
N LYS A 24 10.51 -2.18 23.09
CA LYS A 24 10.41 -2.15 21.62
C LYS A 24 8.97 -2.25 21.13
N TRP A 25 8.17 -3.10 21.78
CA TRP A 25 6.75 -3.27 21.46
C TRP A 25 5.94 -2.01 21.78
N ILE A 26 6.12 -1.42 22.97
CA ILE A 26 5.49 -0.14 23.35
C ILE A 26 5.92 0.98 22.41
N LEU A 27 7.21 1.07 22.05
CA LEU A 27 7.70 2.08 21.11
C LEU A 27 7.09 1.89 19.72
N LYS A 28 6.97 0.66 19.19
CA LYS A 28 6.26 0.38 17.93
C LYS A 28 4.79 0.81 17.99
N MET A 29 4.13 0.57 19.13
CA MET A 29 2.73 0.94 19.34
C MET A 29 2.53 2.46 19.39
N LEU A 30 3.35 3.15 20.19
CA LEU A 30 3.35 4.61 20.30
C LEU A 30 3.74 5.26 18.97
N PHE A 31 4.70 4.69 18.23
CA PHE A 31 5.03 5.13 16.88
C PHE A 31 3.87 4.90 15.90
N GLY A 32 3.19 3.75 15.98
CA GLY A 32 1.98 3.45 15.20
C GLY A 32 0.92 4.54 15.32
N TRP A 33 0.67 4.96 16.54
CA TRP A 33 -0.34 5.98 16.87
C TRP A 33 0.12 7.41 16.55
N ILE A 34 1.40 7.74 16.74
CA ILE A 34 1.95 9.11 16.53
C ILE A 34 2.36 9.36 15.07
N PHE A 35 2.74 8.33 14.33
CA PHE A 35 3.27 8.45 12.97
C PHE A 35 2.34 7.87 11.90
N GLY A 36 1.18 7.33 12.27
CA GLY A 36 0.31 6.67 11.30
C GLY A 36 1.08 5.58 10.59
N TRP A 37 1.64 4.61 11.33
CA TRP A 37 2.35 3.47 10.77
C TRP A 37 1.42 2.25 10.74
N ILE A 38 1.20 1.64 9.57
CA ILE A 38 0.42 0.39 9.48
C ILE A 38 1.28 -0.72 10.11
N PRO A 39 0.77 -1.42 11.15
CA PRO A 39 1.50 -2.49 11.79
C PRO A 39 1.70 -3.69 10.86
N ASP A 40 2.62 -4.56 11.25
CA ASP A 40 2.77 -5.87 10.60
C ASP A 40 1.48 -6.68 10.77
N PHE A 41 1.17 -7.53 9.80
CA PHE A 41 0.00 -8.41 9.85
C PHE A 41 0.01 -9.27 11.12
N ASP A 42 -1.14 -9.35 11.81
CA ASP A 42 -1.33 -10.18 12.99
C ASP A 42 -2.24 -11.37 12.63
N GLU A 43 -1.71 -12.58 12.75
CA GLU A 43 -2.45 -13.82 12.48
C GLU A 43 -3.71 -13.97 13.35
N ARG A 44 -3.82 -13.22 14.45
CA ARG A 44 -4.98 -13.24 15.35
C ARG A 44 -6.13 -12.35 14.89
N MET A 45 -5.91 -11.47 13.89
CA MET A 45 -6.99 -10.65 13.31
C MET A 45 -8.14 -11.53 12.82
N SER A 46 -9.36 -11.13 13.10
CA SER A 46 -10.57 -11.63 12.48
C SER A 46 -10.62 -11.29 10.98
N GLY A 47 -11.60 -11.83 10.25
CA GLY A 47 -11.84 -11.44 8.86
C GLY A 47 -12.15 -9.94 8.74
N GLU A 48 -13.01 -9.44 9.62
CA GLU A 48 -13.41 -8.02 9.67
C GLU A 48 -12.20 -7.10 9.94
N GLU A 49 -11.36 -7.45 10.92
CA GLU A 49 -10.12 -6.68 11.19
C GLU A 49 -9.15 -6.74 10.01
N PHE A 50 -9.15 -7.83 9.23
CA PHE A 50 -8.33 -7.92 8.03
C PHE A 50 -8.86 -7.03 6.89
N GLU A 51 -10.18 -6.91 6.73
CA GLU A 51 -10.80 -5.99 5.77
C GLU A 51 -10.46 -4.53 6.12
N GLU A 52 -10.56 -4.15 7.40
CA GLU A 52 -10.14 -2.83 7.88
C GLU A 52 -8.64 -2.58 7.64
N TYR A 53 -7.81 -3.60 7.90
CA TYR A 53 -6.37 -3.55 7.65
C TYR A 53 -6.04 -3.30 6.17
N VAL A 54 -6.67 -4.04 5.26
CA VAL A 54 -6.51 -3.84 3.81
C VAL A 54 -6.99 -2.45 3.41
N LYS A 55 -8.17 -2.03 3.88
CA LYS A 55 -8.73 -0.69 3.60
C LYS A 55 -7.76 0.43 3.99
N GLU A 56 -7.12 0.35 5.16
CA GLU A 56 -6.16 1.36 5.59
C GLU A 56 -4.89 1.36 4.73
N ILE A 57 -4.40 0.19 4.29
CA ILE A 57 -3.29 0.09 3.33
C ILE A 57 -3.66 0.77 2.01
N LEU A 58 -4.86 0.48 1.47
CA LEU A 58 -5.32 1.07 0.21
C LEU A 58 -5.50 2.57 0.30
N LYS A 59 -6.09 3.06 1.40
CA LYS A 59 -6.26 4.48 1.67
C LYS A 59 -4.93 5.23 1.58
N ARG A 60 -3.88 4.69 2.20
CA ARG A 60 -2.53 5.27 2.16
C ARG A 60 -1.77 5.03 0.87
N ASN A 61 -2.31 4.21 -0.02
CA ASN A 61 -1.81 4.03 -1.38
C ASN A 61 -2.61 4.82 -2.44
N GLY A 62 -3.59 5.63 -2.02
CA GLY A 62 -4.20 6.67 -2.86
C GLY A 62 -5.60 6.32 -3.32
N PHE A 63 -6.12 5.18 -2.86
CA PHE A 63 -7.50 4.80 -3.09
C PHE A 63 -8.43 5.77 -2.36
N LYS A 64 -9.47 6.19 -3.06
CA LYS A 64 -10.49 7.13 -2.61
C LYS A 64 -11.83 6.42 -2.50
N SER A 65 -12.78 7.09 -1.84
CA SER A 65 -14.16 6.60 -1.68
C SER A 65 -14.22 5.17 -1.14
N LEU A 66 -13.32 4.83 -0.21
CA LEU A 66 -13.22 3.48 0.34
C LEU A 66 -14.37 3.19 1.31
N GLU A 67 -15.18 2.20 0.98
CA GLU A 67 -16.31 1.73 1.77
C GLU A 67 -16.17 0.24 2.08
N LEU A 68 -16.51 -0.15 3.32
CA LEU A 68 -16.68 -1.57 3.67
C LEU A 68 -18.13 -1.94 3.41
N THR A 69 -18.37 -3.08 2.76
CA THR A 69 -19.73 -3.54 2.47
C THR A 69 -20.38 -4.17 3.71
N LYS A 70 -21.66 -4.53 3.59
CA LYS A 70 -22.41 -5.17 4.68
C LYS A 70 -22.04 -6.64 4.76
N ARG A 71 -21.82 -7.13 5.98
CA ARG A 71 -21.47 -8.54 6.30
C ARG A 71 -22.37 -9.65 5.72
N SER A 72 -23.57 -9.33 5.26
CA SER A 72 -24.46 -10.27 4.60
C SER A 72 -25.09 -9.65 3.36
N GLY A 73 -25.13 -10.44 2.28
CA GLY A 73 -25.65 -9.96 1.00
C GLY A 73 -24.72 -8.94 0.33
N ASP A 74 -23.41 -9.04 0.56
CA ASP A 74 -22.35 -8.25 -0.09
C ASP A 74 -21.97 -8.77 -1.48
N TYR A 75 -22.60 -9.86 -1.92
CA TYR A 75 -22.30 -10.51 -3.20
C TYR A 75 -20.82 -10.89 -3.38
N GLY A 76 -20.07 -11.06 -2.27
CA GLY A 76 -18.65 -11.42 -2.30
C GLY A 76 -17.69 -10.25 -2.55
N VAL A 77 -18.06 -9.02 -2.17
CA VAL A 77 -17.17 -7.85 -2.17
C VAL A 77 -17.09 -7.30 -0.76
N ASP A 78 -15.91 -7.16 -0.19
CA ASP A 78 -15.76 -6.63 1.17
C ASP A 78 -15.44 -5.13 1.18
N ILE A 79 -14.70 -4.65 0.17
CA ILE A 79 -14.30 -3.25 0.02
C ILE A 79 -14.65 -2.74 -1.38
N LEU A 80 -15.26 -1.56 -1.45
CA LEU A 80 -15.41 -0.76 -2.66
C LEU A 80 -14.46 0.43 -2.59
N GLY A 81 -13.91 0.85 -3.72
CA GLY A 81 -13.02 2.01 -3.78
C GLY A 81 -12.82 2.54 -5.19
N LYS A 82 -12.09 3.66 -5.29
CA LYS A 82 -11.67 4.24 -6.57
C LYS A 82 -10.19 4.54 -6.58
N TYR A 83 -9.50 4.22 -7.66
CA TYR A 83 -8.09 4.53 -7.85
C TYR A 83 -7.85 4.87 -9.32
N GLN A 84 -7.15 5.99 -9.57
CA GLN A 84 -6.79 6.44 -10.91
C GLN A 84 -7.96 6.49 -11.93
N GLY A 85 -9.15 6.87 -11.45
CA GLY A 85 -10.35 6.99 -12.29
C GLY A 85 -11.17 5.71 -12.42
N GLU A 86 -10.62 4.56 -12.03
CA GLU A 86 -11.30 3.26 -12.06
C GLU A 86 -11.94 2.94 -10.71
N SER A 87 -13.04 2.19 -10.75
CA SER A 87 -13.77 1.66 -9.60
C SER A 87 -13.39 0.20 -9.33
N TYR A 88 -13.14 -0.11 -8.06
CA TYR A 88 -12.61 -1.38 -7.61
C TYR A 88 -13.60 -2.09 -6.68
N ALA A 89 -13.86 -3.36 -6.95
CA ALA A 89 -14.57 -4.30 -6.10
C ALA A 89 -13.60 -5.36 -5.56
N ILE A 90 -13.37 -5.33 -4.24
CA ILE A 90 -12.27 -6.04 -3.60
C ILE A 90 -12.82 -7.05 -2.59
N GLN A 91 -12.51 -8.33 -2.79
CA GLN A 91 -12.76 -9.41 -1.83
C GLN A 91 -11.48 -9.69 -1.03
N CYS A 92 -11.55 -9.58 0.29
CA CYS A 92 -10.52 -9.96 1.23
C CYS A 92 -10.72 -11.41 1.71
N LYS A 93 -9.65 -12.20 1.70
CA LYS A 93 -9.63 -13.56 2.26
C LYS A 93 -8.46 -13.75 3.22
N LYS A 94 -8.74 -13.78 4.51
CA LYS A 94 -7.75 -14.11 5.55
C LYS A 94 -7.79 -15.59 5.90
N TYR A 95 -6.85 -16.38 5.38
CA TYR A 95 -6.81 -17.85 5.58
C TYR A 95 -5.43 -18.35 6.01
N ALA A 96 -5.43 -19.55 6.61
CA ALA A 96 -4.22 -20.31 6.96
C ALA A 96 -3.71 -21.19 5.81
N LYS A 97 -4.39 -21.18 4.67
CA LYS A 97 -4.11 -22.01 3.49
C LYS A 97 -4.26 -21.20 2.21
N PRO A 98 -3.70 -21.66 1.08
CA PRO A 98 -3.86 -20.97 -0.19
C PRO A 98 -5.32 -20.76 -0.59
N VAL A 99 -5.59 -19.60 -1.20
CA VAL A 99 -6.94 -19.21 -1.63
C VAL A 99 -7.33 -19.90 -2.94
N GLY A 100 -8.53 -20.47 -2.96
CA GLY A 100 -9.09 -21.24 -4.08
C GLY A 100 -9.97 -20.42 -5.03
N VAL A 101 -10.48 -21.10 -6.06
CA VAL A 101 -11.29 -20.51 -7.15
C VAL A 101 -12.56 -19.79 -6.68
N ALA A 102 -13.13 -20.19 -5.54
CA ALA A 102 -14.37 -19.59 -5.02
C ALA A 102 -14.22 -18.08 -4.77
N ALA A 103 -13.07 -17.64 -4.26
CA ALA A 103 -12.83 -16.21 -4.02
C ALA A 103 -12.79 -15.39 -5.32
N VAL A 104 -12.25 -15.99 -6.39
CA VAL A 104 -12.20 -15.36 -7.73
C VAL A 104 -13.60 -15.25 -8.32
N GLN A 105 -14.41 -16.29 -8.19
CA GLN A 105 -15.81 -16.28 -8.66
C GLN A 105 -16.65 -15.23 -7.91
N GLN A 106 -16.43 -15.10 -6.60
CA GLN A 106 -17.07 -14.10 -5.75
C GLN A 106 -16.69 -12.68 -6.18
N ALA A 107 -15.39 -12.37 -6.25
CA ALA A 107 -14.93 -11.04 -6.66
C ALA A 107 -15.42 -10.66 -8.07
N TYR A 108 -15.36 -11.60 -9.03
CA TYR A 108 -15.87 -11.36 -10.38
C TYR A 108 -17.37 -11.04 -10.38
N SER A 109 -18.18 -11.88 -9.73
CA SER A 109 -19.64 -11.71 -9.70
C SER A 109 -20.03 -10.42 -8.97
N GLY A 110 -19.36 -10.14 -7.86
CA GLY A 110 -19.54 -8.93 -7.06
C GLY A 110 -19.18 -7.66 -7.82
N CYS A 111 -18.06 -7.67 -8.55
CA CYS A 111 -17.66 -6.55 -9.41
C CYS A 111 -18.73 -6.22 -10.45
N GLN A 112 -19.34 -7.22 -11.07
CA GLN A 112 -20.45 -7.02 -12.02
C GLN A 112 -21.69 -6.47 -11.32
N TYR A 113 -22.03 -6.97 -10.13
CA TYR A 113 -23.20 -6.49 -9.37
C TYR A 113 -23.07 -5.02 -8.96
N TYR A 114 -21.88 -4.59 -8.55
CA TYR A 114 -21.60 -3.21 -8.14
C TYR A 114 -21.17 -2.31 -9.32
N GLU A 115 -21.22 -2.82 -10.56
CA GLU A 115 -20.84 -2.08 -11.78
C GLU A 115 -19.44 -1.44 -11.67
N CYS A 116 -18.50 -2.17 -11.08
CA CYS A 116 -17.11 -1.74 -10.94
C CYS A 116 -16.26 -2.16 -12.14
N ASP A 117 -15.18 -1.42 -12.39
CA ASP A 117 -14.25 -1.65 -13.50
C ASP A 117 -13.29 -2.81 -13.20
N CYS A 118 -12.81 -2.90 -11.95
CA CYS A 118 -11.74 -3.81 -11.54
C CYS A 118 -12.19 -4.75 -10.42
N ALA A 119 -12.09 -6.06 -10.66
CA ALA A 119 -12.31 -7.09 -9.65
C ALA A 119 -10.99 -7.51 -9.01
N VAL A 120 -10.92 -7.57 -7.68
CA VAL A 120 -9.69 -7.92 -6.96
C VAL A 120 -9.97 -8.96 -5.87
N VAL A 121 -9.08 -9.95 -5.74
CA VAL A 121 -8.98 -10.77 -4.53
C VAL A 121 -7.70 -10.44 -3.79
N VAL A 122 -7.83 -10.10 -2.51
CA VAL A 122 -6.72 -9.79 -1.60
C VAL A 122 -6.62 -10.87 -0.53
N THR A 123 -5.41 -11.31 -0.20
CA THR A 123 -5.21 -12.29 0.87
C THR A 123 -3.89 -12.12 1.60
N ASN A 124 -3.81 -12.64 2.83
CA ASN A 124 -2.56 -12.80 3.57
C ASN A 124 -1.72 -14.01 3.08
N HIS A 125 -2.25 -14.83 2.19
CA HIS A 125 -1.61 -16.06 1.71
C HIS A 125 -1.32 -16.02 0.21
N ARG A 126 -0.86 -17.14 -0.36
CA ARG A 126 -0.77 -17.35 -1.81
C ARG A 126 -2.09 -17.87 -2.40
N PHE A 127 -2.21 -17.84 -3.72
CA PHE A 127 -3.32 -18.45 -4.46
C PHE A 127 -2.99 -19.86 -4.94
N THR A 128 -4.02 -20.67 -5.16
CA THR A 128 -3.90 -21.96 -5.84
C THR A 128 -3.67 -21.77 -7.35
N ALA A 129 -3.05 -22.75 -8.02
CA ALA A 129 -2.83 -22.69 -9.47
C ALA A 129 -4.16 -22.56 -10.25
N GLN A 130 -5.23 -23.19 -9.78
CA GLN A 130 -6.55 -23.09 -10.37
C GLN A 130 -7.15 -21.69 -10.20
N ALA A 131 -6.97 -21.06 -9.03
CA ALA A 131 -7.41 -19.68 -8.81
C ALA A 131 -6.67 -18.70 -9.74
N ILE A 132 -5.35 -18.87 -9.91
CA ILE A 132 -4.56 -18.05 -10.83
C ILE A 132 -5.06 -18.19 -12.28
N ALA A 133 -5.27 -19.43 -12.75
CA ALA A 133 -5.76 -19.67 -14.10
C ALA A 133 -7.15 -19.06 -14.35
N LEU A 134 -8.06 -19.18 -13.37
CA LEU A 134 -9.40 -18.59 -13.48
C LEU A 134 -9.37 -17.07 -13.43
N ALA A 135 -8.56 -16.50 -12.54
CA ALA A 135 -8.41 -15.06 -12.39
C ALA A 135 -7.91 -14.40 -13.69
N HIS A 136 -6.93 -15.02 -14.35
CA HIS A 136 -6.45 -14.57 -15.66
C HIS A 136 -7.57 -14.57 -16.72
N THR A 137 -8.41 -15.61 -16.75
CA THR A 137 -9.51 -15.72 -17.72
C THR A 137 -10.59 -14.65 -17.49
N ASN A 138 -10.87 -14.35 -16.23
CA ASN A 138 -11.93 -13.43 -15.83
C ASN A 138 -11.44 -12.00 -15.55
N GLN A 139 -10.15 -11.71 -15.84
CA GLN A 139 -9.51 -10.41 -15.57
C GLN A 139 -9.68 -9.96 -14.11
N VAL A 140 -9.56 -10.91 -13.17
CA VAL A 140 -9.56 -10.63 -11.73
C VAL A 140 -8.12 -10.48 -11.26
N GLU A 141 -7.81 -9.37 -10.60
CA GLU A 141 -6.49 -9.17 -10.01
C GLU A 141 -6.31 -9.99 -8.73
N LEU A 142 -5.09 -10.49 -8.53
CA LEU A 142 -4.71 -11.32 -7.39
C LEU A 142 -3.61 -10.63 -6.58
N TRP A 143 -3.99 -10.13 -5.41
CA TRP A 143 -3.08 -9.48 -4.48
C TRP A 143 -2.76 -10.42 -3.33
N ASP A 144 -1.65 -11.14 -3.46
CA ASP A 144 -1.22 -12.13 -2.49
C ASP A 144 -0.56 -11.47 -1.25
N GLY A 145 -0.21 -12.29 -0.26
CA GLY A 145 0.40 -11.77 0.97
C GLY A 145 1.71 -11.01 0.77
N GLN A 146 2.49 -11.32 -0.27
CA GLN A 146 3.72 -10.61 -0.58
C GLN A 146 3.41 -9.24 -1.18
N TYR A 147 2.48 -9.18 -2.13
CA TYR A 147 2.04 -7.94 -2.74
C TYR A 147 1.35 -7.02 -1.72
N LEU A 148 0.48 -7.55 -0.86
CA LEU A 148 -0.13 -6.77 0.21
C LEU A 148 0.93 -6.18 1.16
N ASN A 149 1.97 -6.96 1.49
CA ASN A 149 3.07 -6.47 2.31
C ASN A 149 3.90 -5.38 1.59
N SER A 150 4.07 -5.45 0.27
CA SER A 150 4.75 -4.40 -0.50
C SER A 150 3.93 -3.10 -0.50
N LEU A 151 2.60 -3.17 -0.67
CA LEU A 151 1.69 -2.03 -0.54
C LEU A 151 1.74 -1.39 0.85
N LYS A 152 1.81 -2.21 1.91
CA LYS A 152 2.00 -1.72 3.29
C LYS A 152 3.32 -0.96 3.44
N HIS A 153 4.42 -1.53 2.94
CA HIS A 153 5.72 -0.85 3.00
C HIS A 153 5.69 0.48 2.25
N LYS A 154 5.10 0.52 1.05
CA LYS A 154 4.91 1.74 0.26
C LYS A 154 4.09 2.80 1.03
N ALA A 155 2.97 2.40 1.64
CA ALA A 155 2.14 3.27 2.48
C ALA A 155 2.91 3.87 3.67
N ASN A 156 3.67 3.05 4.39
CA ASN A 156 4.45 3.50 5.53
C ASN A 156 5.60 4.44 5.12
N THR A 157 6.25 4.16 3.99
CA THR A 157 7.30 5.01 3.43
C THR A 157 6.75 6.38 3.05
N ARG A 158 5.60 6.47 2.37
CA ARG A 158 4.96 7.75 2.01
C ARG A 158 4.61 8.62 3.23
N SER A 159 4.10 8.00 4.29
CA SER A 159 3.78 8.70 5.55
C SER A 159 5.02 9.36 6.17
N PHE A 160 6.19 8.72 6.07
CA PHE A 160 7.45 9.29 6.51
C PHE A 160 7.91 10.47 5.63
N PHE A 161 7.74 10.38 4.31
CA PHE A 161 8.10 11.44 3.37
C PHE A 161 7.25 12.70 3.56
N HIS A 162 5.92 12.57 3.64
CA HIS A 162 5.01 13.73 3.75
C HIS A 162 5.25 14.58 5.02
N LYS A 163 5.53 13.94 6.17
CA LYS A 163 5.75 14.65 7.45
C LYS A 163 7.00 15.54 7.45
N ASN A 164 7.96 15.30 6.57
CA ASN A 164 9.16 16.13 6.44
C ASN A 164 8.96 17.32 5.49
N HIS A 165 8.00 17.24 4.55
CA HIS A 165 7.73 18.30 3.57
C HIS A 165 7.03 19.51 4.18
N GLU A 166 6.12 19.32 5.15
CA GLU A 166 5.38 20.42 5.80
C GLU A 166 6.27 21.46 6.49
N LYS A 167 7.55 21.14 6.74
CA LYS A 167 8.51 22.06 7.39
C LYS A 167 9.37 22.85 6.39
N MET A 168 9.24 22.61 5.10
CA MET A 168 10.05 23.27 4.07
C MET A 168 9.41 24.56 3.56
N LYS A 169 10.24 25.57 3.26
CA LYS A 169 9.81 26.89 2.79
C LYS A 169 9.31 26.88 1.34
N GLU A 170 9.85 25.95 0.54
CA GLU A 170 9.43 25.61 -0.82
C GLU A 170 9.10 24.12 -0.87
N HIS A 171 8.12 23.71 -1.69
CA HIS A 171 7.79 22.29 -1.81
C HIS A 171 8.96 21.58 -2.52
N PRO A 172 9.44 20.45 -2.01
CA PRO A 172 10.61 19.75 -2.58
C PRO A 172 10.37 19.11 -3.94
N TYR A 173 9.16 19.21 -4.49
CA TYR A 173 8.88 18.81 -5.88
C TYR A 173 8.84 19.99 -6.84
N GLN A 174 9.05 21.23 -6.38
CA GLN A 174 8.91 22.40 -7.24
C GLN A 174 9.88 22.35 -8.43
N HIS A 175 11.17 22.11 -8.19
CA HIS A 175 12.17 21.96 -9.25
C HIS A 175 11.97 20.70 -10.11
N ILE A 176 11.35 19.66 -9.55
CA ILE A 176 11.00 18.46 -10.32
C ILE A 176 9.86 18.79 -11.27
N ILE A 177 8.80 19.44 -10.78
CA ILE A 177 7.64 19.86 -11.57
C ILE A 177 8.06 20.75 -12.74
N ASP A 178 8.98 21.68 -12.51
CA ASP A 178 9.52 22.54 -13.57
C ASP A 178 10.21 21.71 -14.67
N LEU A 179 11.09 20.79 -14.28
CA LEU A 179 11.74 19.87 -15.22
C LEU A 179 10.71 19.05 -16.01
N LEU A 180 9.70 18.52 -15.33
CA LEU A 180 8.66 17.71 -15.99
C LEU A 180 7.89 18.54 -17.02
N LEU A 181 7.53 19.80 -16.70
CA LEU A 181 6.86 20.70 -17.64
C LEU A 181 7.74 21.05 -18.84
N ASP A 182 9.02 21.30 -18.60
CA ASP A 182 9.98 21.64 -19.65
C ASP A 182 10.18 20.48 -20.64
N GLU A 183 10.23 19.24 -20.15
CA GLU A 183 10.43 18.05 -20.97
C GLU A 183 9.12 17.46 -21.51
N GLY A 184 7.99 17.72 -20.86
CA GLY A 184 6.64 17.27 -21.24
C GLY A 184 6.31 15.82 -20.86
N TYR A 185 7.17 15.14 -20.10
CA TYR A 185 6.96 13.78 -19.62
C TYR A 185 7.73 13.52 -18.32
N ALA A 186 7.41 12.42 -17.64
CA ALA A 186 8.15 11.94 -16.47
C ALA A 186 8.76 10.55 -16.71
N SER A 187 10.01 10.36 -16.32
CA SER A 187 10.64 9.03 -16.28
C SER A 187 11.71 8.95 -15.20
N THR A 188 11.99 7.74 -14.71
CA THR A 188 13.05 7.51 -13.73
C THR A 188 14.41 7.96 -14.26
N SER A 189 14.70 7.65 -15.54
CA SER A 189 15.92 8.07 -16.23
C SER A 189 16.06 9.59 -16.27
N LEU A 190 14.99 10.34 -16.56
CA LEU A 190 15.01 11.80 -16.61
C LEU A 190 15.44 12.41 -15.26
N LEU A 191 14.88 11.93 -14.15
CA LEU A 191 15.26 12.41 -12.81
C LEU A 191 16.68 11.99 -12.41
N VAL A 192 17.11 10.79 -12.80
CA VAL A 192 18.47 10.30 -12.53
C VAL A 192 19.50 11.14 -13.29
N ASP A 193 19.25 11.44 -14.56
CA ASP A 193 20.20 12.16 -15.41
C ASP A 193 20.29 13.64 -15.01
N HIS A 194 19.15 14.29 -14.73
CA HIS A 194 19.11 15.72 -14.44
C HIS A 194 19.50 16.06 -12.99
N PHE A 195 19.08 15.24 -12.01
CA PHE A 195 19.32 15.53 -10.58
C PHE A 195 20.36 14.62 -9.92
N HIS A 196 20.93 13.66 -10.65
CA HIS A 196 21.87 12.66 -10.13
C HIS A 196 21.29 11.87 -8.95
N TYR A 197 19.97 11.62 -8.98
CA TYR A 197 19.31 10.79 -7.97
C TYR A 197 19.66 9.32 -8.15
N SER A 198 19.57 8.54 -7.07
CA SER A 198 19.54 7.08 -7.21
C SER A 198 18.27 6.67 -7.94
N GLN A 199 18.34 5.55 -8.67
CA GLN A 199 17.18 4.94 -9.34
C GLN A 199 15.99 4.78 -8.37
N GLU A 200 16.26 4.30 -7.15
CA GLU A 200 15.25 4.15 -6.11
C GLU A 200 14.60 5.48 -5.72
N LYS A 201 15.39 6.55 -5.55
CA LYS A 201 14.87 7.86 -5.19
C LYS A 201 14.01 8.44 -6.31
N ALA A 202 14.47 8.36 -7.56
CA ALA A 202 13.71 8.81 -8.72
C ALA A 202 12.39 8.06 -8.85
N PHE A 203 12.42 6.73 -8.71
CA PHE A 203 11.22 5.89 -8.69
C PHE A 203 10.24 6.32 -7.60
N TYR A 204 10.71 6.50 -6.36
CA TYR A 204 9.82 6.91 -5.26
C TYR A 204 9.18 8.29 -5.48
N ILE A 205 9.92 9.25 -6.05
CA ILE A 205 9.38 10.58 -6.37
C ILE A 205 8.25 10.45 -7.39
N LEU A 206 8.48 9.72 -8.49
CA LEU A 206 7.46 9.57 -9.54
C LEU A 206 6.24 8.78 -9.05
N GLU A 207 6.45 7.77 -8.21
CA GLU A 207 5.35 7.06 -7.55
C GLU A 207 4.54 7.97 -6.62
N ASP A 208 5.16 8.95 -5.99
CA ASP A 208 4.48 9.93 -5.13
C ASP A 208 3.71 10.96 -5.97
N LEU A 209 4.29 11.45 -7.06
CA LEU A 209 3.58 12.31 -8.02
C LEU A 209 2.38 11.57 -8.65
N GLN A 210 2.55 10.30 -9.00
CA GLN A 210 1.46 9.48 -9.53
C GLN A 210 0.33 9.29 -8.50
N PHE A 211 0.67 9.13 -7.22
CA PHE A 211 -0.32 9.04 -6.14
C PHE A 211 -1.17 10.30 -6.00
N HIS A 212 -0.57 11.45 -6.25
CA HIS A 212 -1.27 12.73 -6.26
C HIS A 212 -2.03 12.99 -7.57
N ASP A 213 -2.07 12.03 -8.49
CA ASP A 213 -2.66 12.13 -9.82
C ASP A 213 -2.00 13.25 -10.66
N LEU A 214 -0.70 13.49 -10.48
CA LEU A 214 0.08 14.45 -11.30
C LEU A 214 0.68 13.80 -12.54
N VAL A 215 0.99 12.51 -12.46
CA VAL A 215 1.53 11.76 -13.59
C VAL A 215 0.81 10.41 -13.73
N SER A 216 0.86 9.83 -14.92
CA SER A 216 0.29 8.51 -15.19
C SER A 216 1.06 7.35 -14.56
N SER A 217 0.51 6.14 -14.69
CA SER A 217 1.30 4.92 -14.57
C SER A 217 2.40 4.87 -15.63
N GLU A 218 3.46 4.15 -15.30
CA GLU A 218 4.58 3.93 -16.21
C GLU A 218 4.14 3.06 -17.39
N ASP A 219 4.43 3.52 -18.60
CA ASP A 219 4.18 2.77 -19.83
C ASP A 219 5.30 1.76 -20.14
N HIS A 220 5.16 1.04 -21.24
CA HIS A 220 6.15 0.04 -21.68
C HIS A 220 7.54 0.62 -22.04
N LEU A 221 7.66 1.93 -22.19
CA LEU A 221 8.89 2.65 -22.47
C LEU A 221 9.51 3.27 -21.20
N GLY A 222 8.88 3.12 -20.03
CA GLY A 222 9.33 3.74 -18.80
C GLY A 222 8.90 5.21 -18.65
N MET A 223 7.96 5.67 -19.48
CA MET A 223 7.47 7.04 -19.53
C MET A 223 6.14 7.18 -18.80
N ARG A 224 5.86 8.39 -18.31
CA ARG A 224 4.63 8.77 -17.64
C ARG A 224 4.14 10.10 -18.20
N ASP A 225 2.87 10.15 -18.56
CA ASP A 225 2.19 11.36 -19.01
C ASP A 225 1.94 12.31 -17.83
N LEU A 226 1.90 13.61 -18.10
CA LEU A 226 1.61 14.64 -17.10
C LEU A 226 0.12 15.00 -17.13
N TYR A 227 -0.48 15.16 -15.95
CA TYR A 227 -1.88 15.55 -15.77
C TYR A 227 -2.06 16.99 -15.27
N PHE A 228 -1.04 17.83 -15.48
CA PHE A 228 -1.04 19.25 -15.12
C PHE A 228 -0.34 20.05 -16.22
N LEU A 229 -0.72 21.32 -16.36
CA LEU A 229 -0.22 22.23 -17.41
C LEU A 229 0.62 23.39 -16.86
N SER A 230 0.69 23.55 -15.55
CA SER A 230 1.46 24.62 -14.91
C SER A 230 1.99 24.21 -13.54
N GLN A 231 3.06 24.88 -13.10
CA GLN A 231 3.63 24.68 -11.77
C GLN A 231 2.59 24.98 -10.67
N GLU A 232 1.77 26.04 -10.86
CA GLU A 232 0.73 26.42 -9.90
C GLU A 232 -0.33 25.34 -9.71
N GLU A 233 -0.83 24.76 -10.82
CA GLU A 233 -1.79 23.66 -10.80
C GLU A 233 -1.24 22.44 -10.05
N ALA A 234 -0.03 22.01 -10.39
CA ALA A 234 0.61 20.87 -9.74
C ALA A 234 0.80 21.10 -8.23
N MET A 235 1.24 22.29 -7.86
CA MET A 235 1.46 22.68 -6.47
C MET A 235 0.16 22.78 -5.67
N ASN A 236 -0.94 23.20 -6.31
CA ASN A 236 -2.26 23.19 -5.69
C ASN A 236 -2.77 21.76 -5.46
N ILE A 237 -2.52 20.83 -6.39
CA ILE A 237 -2.86 19.41 -6.22
C ILE A 237 -2.08 18.82 -5.03
N LEU A 238 -0.79 19.08 -4.94
CA LEU A 238 0.09 18.60 -3.85
C LEU A 238 -0.28 19.16 -2.47
N LYS A 239 -0.84 20.38 -2.40
CA LYS A 239 -1.23 21.01 -1.13
C LYS A 239 -2.61 20.56 -0.63
N ASN A 240 -3.48 20.08 -1.52
CA ASN A 240 -4.88 19.79 -1.24
C ASN A 240 -5.16 18.30 -0.94
N ARG A 241 -4.11 17.48 -0.73
CA ARG A 241 -4.20 16.05 -0.39
C ARG A 241 -3.28 15.66 0.75
#